data_AF-A0A3C1KC97-F1
#
_entry.id   AF-A0A3C1KC97-F1
#
_cell.length_a   1.000
_cell.length_b   1.000
_cell.length_c   1.000
_cell.angle_alpha   90.00
_cell.angle_beta   90.00
_cell.angle_gamma   90.00
#
_symmetry.space_group_name_H-M   'P 1'
#
loop_
_entity.id
_entity.type
_entity.pdbx_description
1 polymer ?
#
loop_
_entity_poly.entity_id
_entity_poly.type
_entity_poly.pdbx_seq_one_letter_code
_entity_poly.pdbx_strand_id
1 'polypeptide(L)'
;MQARDLAQVADGALGALLQQVQDAHARKAGDSRVSGAGHGTYYPPPVGDLTRQNGRVTPARIGIVFNPSKIEREQLEKSLAAVGVTDASWFETTPDDPGQGPARAALADGCTLVIAAGGDGTVRAVAEVLAGTDTELAIVPQGTGNLLARNLGVPLGSVKAALTRAVEASARQIDLGWVDIDRDGAIETHGF
;
A
#
# COMPACT_ATOMS: atom_id res chain seq x y z
N MET A 1 -6.69 -46.56 -49.11
CA MET A 1 -6.48 -45.11 -48.96
C MET A 1 -5.98 -44.92 -47.52
N GLN A 2 -4.68 -44.68 -47.38
CA GLN A 2 -3.86 -45.10 -46.23
C GLN A 2 -3.84 -44.07 -45.07
N ALA A 3 -3.65 -44.59 -43.85
CA ALA A 3 -3.48 -43.87 -42.58
C ALA A 3 -2.16 -43.06 -42.47
N ARG A 4 -1.76 -42.36 -43.54
CA ARG A 4 -0.56 -41.52 -43.58
C ARG A 4 -0.85 -40.01 -43.47
N ASP A 5 -2.09 -39.57 -43.67
CA ASP A 5 -2.44 -38.13 -43.69
C ASP A 5 -2.64 -37.48 -42.31
N LEU A 6 -2.86 -38.25 -41.23
CA LEU A 6 -3.10 -37.66 -39.89
C LEU A 6 -1.82 -37.30 -39.13
N ALA A 7 -0.69 -37.97 -39.42
CA ALA A 7 0.59 -37.66 -38.77
C ALA A 7 1.27 -36.41 -39.36
N GLN A 8 1.06 -36.15 -40.66
CA GLN A 8 1.69 -35.03 -41.36
C GLN A 8 1.06 -33.67 -41.03
N VAL A 9 -0.21 -33.66 -40.63
CA VAL A 9 -0.92 -32.44 -40.18
C VAL A 9 -0.56 -32.07 -38.73
N ALA A 10 -0.26 -33.06 -37.88
CA ALA A 10 0.12 -32.83 -36.48
C ALA A 10 1.53 -32.23 -36.34
N ASP A 11 2.47 -32.63 -37.20
CA ASP A 11 3.87 -32.16 -37.17
C ASP A 11 3.99 -30.69 -37.63
N GLY A 12 3.18 -30.29 -38.63
CA GLY A 12 3.11 -28.90 -39.09
C GLY A 12 2.50 -27.95 -38.05
N ALA A 13 1.53 -28.44 -37.26
CA ALA A 13 0.88 -27.64 -36.22
C ALA A 13 1.80 -27.38 -35.01
N LEU A 14 2.62 -28.36 -34.62
CA LEU A 14 3.59 -28.20 -33.52
C LEU A 14 4.76 -27.30 -33.93
N GLY A 15 5.22 -27.40 -35.18
CA GLY A 15 6.23 -26.50 -35.75
C GLY A 15 5.75 -25.04 -35.82
N ALA A 16 4.50 -24.81 -36.19
CA ALA A 16 3.90 -23.47 -36.20
C ALA A 16 3.74 -22.88 -34.79
N LEU A 17 3.41 -23.71 -33.78
CA LEU A 17 3.26 -23.27 -32.39
C LEU A 17 4.60 -22.89 -31.75
N LEU A 18 5.68 -23.63 -32.04
CA LEU A 18 7.02 -23.31 -31.56
C LEU A 18 7.59 -22.05 -32.22
N GLN A 19 7.33 -21.84 -33.51
CA GLN A 19 7.71 -20.60 -34.20
C GLN A 19 6.93 -19.40 -33.65
N GLN A 20 5.64 -19.56 -33.35
CA GLN A 20 4.83 -18.50 -32.71
C GLN A 20 5.34 -18.13 -31.32
N VAL A 21 5.82 -19.09 -30.53
CA VAL A 21 6.40 -18.84 -29.20
C VAL A 21 7.77 -18.15 -29.31
N GLN A 22 8.63 -18.56 -30.25
CA GLN A 22 9.92 -17.92 -30.48
C GLN A 22 9.77 -16.48 -31.00
N ASP A 23 8.82 -16.25 -31.92
CA ASP A 23 8.50 -14.91 -32.43
C ASP A 23 7.83 -14.03 -31.35
N ALA A 24 7.12 -14.61 -30.38
CA ALA A 24 6.56 -13.88 -29.23
C ALA A 24 7.63 -13.41 -28.24
N HIS A 25 8.71 -14.19 -28.07
CA HIS A 25 9.87 -13.78 -27.26
C HIS A 25 10.70 -12.69 -27.96
N ALA A 26 10.85 -12.73 -29.28
CA ALA A 26 11.54 -11.69 -30.06
C ALA A 26 10.77 -10.35 -30.07
N ARG A 27 9.42 -10.39 -30.03
CA ARG A 27 8.56 -9.18 -29.97
C ARG A 27 8.53 -8.47 -28.62
N LYS A 28 8.92 -9.13 -27.52
CA LYS A 28 8.99 -8.52 -26.18
C LYS A 28 10.24 -7.64 -25.96
N ALA A 29 11.22 -7.70 -26.86
CA ALA A 29 12.46 -6.91 -26.79
C ALA A 29 12.37 -5.57 -27.53
N GLY A 30 11.28 -5.27 -28.23
CA GLY A 30 11.13 -4.04 -28.98
C GLY A 30 9.67 -3.62 -29.08
N ASP A 31 9.43 -2.39 -28.63
CA ASP A 31 8.26 -1.58 -28.93
C ASP A 31 7.07 -1.64 -27.94
N SER A 32 7.08 -0.61 -27.11
CA SER A 32 5.96 0.15 -26.58
C SER A 32 4.62 -0.02 -27.31
N ARG A 33 3.64 -0.60 -26.59
CA ARG A 33 2.25 -0.15 -26.40
C ARG A 33 1.42 -1.35 -25.92
N VAL A 34 0.88 -1.27 -24.71
CA VAL A 34 -0.15 -2.21 -24.24
C VAL A 34 -1.40 -1.42 -23.91
N SER A 35 -2.47 -1.70 -24.66
CA SER A 35 -3.84 -1.30 -24.35
C SER A 35 -4.68 -2.55 -24.06
N GLY A 36 -5.06 -2.73 -22.79
CA GLY A 36 -6.42 -3.07 -22.34
C GLY A 36 -6.98 -4.49 -22.48
N ALA A 37 -6.94 -5.26 -21.38
CA ALA A 37 -8.08 -6.06 -20.87
C ALA A 37 -7.89 -6.42 -19.36
N GLY A 38 -8.29 -5.47 -18.51
CA GLY A 38 -8.66 -5.55 -17.08
C GLY A 38 -8.29 -6.76 -16.22
N HIS A 39 -7.08 -6.77 -15.66
CA HIS A 39 -6.82 -7.28 -14.30
C HIS A 39 -6.00 -6.19 -13.60
N GLY A 40 -6.56 -5.58 -12.56
CA GLY A 40 -5.97 -4.43 -11.88
C GLY A 40 -4.78 -4.83 -11.01
N THR A 41 -3.65 -5.16 -11.63
CA THR A 41 -2.36 -5.21 -10.94
C THR A 41 -2.00 -3.78 -10.56
N TYR A 42 -2.36 -3.34 -9.36
CA TYR A 42 -1.88 -2.07 -8.83
C TYR A 42 -0.40 -2.24 -8.46
N TYR A 43 0.46 -1.98 -9.45
CA TYR A 43 1.85 -1.66 -9.20
C TYR A 43 1.92 -0.14 -9.05
N PRO A 44 2.23 0.42 -7.85
CA PRO A 44 2.44 1.85 -7.77
C PRO A 44 3.58 2.20 -8.74
N PRO A 45 3.42 3.25 -9.58
CA PRO A 45 4.47 3.63 -10.50
C PRO A 45 5.77 3.93 -9.72
N PRO A 46 6.96 3.62 -10.25
CA PRO A 46 8.21 4.00 -9.62
C PRO A 46 8.26 5.53 -9.50
N VAL A 47 8.32 6.02 -8.26
CA VAL A 47 8.39 7.46 -8.00
C VAL A 47 9.80 7.95 -8.37
N GLY A 48 9.84 9.00 -9.18
CA GLY A 48 11.08 9.67 -9.56
C GLY A 48 11.79 10.28 -8.36
N ASP A 49 13.10 10.49 -8.49
CA ASP A 49 13.95 11.11 -7.48
C ASP A 49 13.47 12.53 -7.17
N LEU A 50 12.86 12.73 -5.98
CA LEU A 50 12.31 14.01 -5.55
C LEU A 50 12.97 14.46 -4.24
N THR A 51 14.01 15.26 -4.41
CA THR A 51 14.70 15.99 -3.35
C THR A 51 13.77 16.98 -2.66
N ARG A 52 13.72 16.95 -1.32
CA ARG A 52 13.13 18.02 -0.51
C ARG A 52 13.87 19.34 -0.74
N GLN A 53 13.16 20.38 -1.16
CA GLN A 53 13.68 21.76 -1.04
C GLN A 53 13.20 22.39 0.29
N ASN A 54 14.17 22.71 1.15
CA ASN A 54 14.04 23.69 2.24
C ASN A 54 13.09 23.39 3.43
N GLY A 55 12.92 22.12 3.83
CA GLY A 55 12.51 21.75 5.20
C GLY A 55 11.17 22.32 5.72
N ARG A 56 10.31 22.82 4.83
CA ARG A 56 8.95 23.29 5.16
C ARG A 56 7.94 22.44 4.40
N VAL A 57 7.23 21.60 5.12
CA VAL A 57 6.02 20.95 4.60
C VAL A 57 4.95 22.06 4.51
N THR A 58 4.25 22.17 3.37
CA THR A 58 2.93 22.83 3.29
C THR A 58 2.08 22.42 4.50
N PRO A 59 1.13 23.24 5.00
CA PRO A 59 0.37 22.87 6.19
C PRO A 59 -0.18 21.45 6.00
N ALA A 60 0.31 20.52 6.82
CA ALA A 60 0.08 19.11 6.59
C ALA A 60 -1.41 18.85 6.76
N ARG A 61 -2.05 18.30 5.73
CA ARG A 61 -3.42 17.83 5.87
C ARG A 61 -3.35 16.45 6.52
N ILE A 62 -3.82 16.37 7.76
CA ILE A 62 -3.68 15.18 8.61
C ILE A 62 -4.92 14.31 8.46
N GLY A 63 -4.72 13.06 8.03
CA GLY A 63 -5.74 12.02 8.04
C GLY A 63 -5.51 11.05 9.20
N ILE A 64 -6.56 10.73 9.95
CA ILE A 64 -6.53 9.74 11.03
C ILE A 64 -7.28 8.50 10.56
N VAL A 65 -6.53 7.41 10.31
CA VAL A 65 -7.11 6.08 10.09
C VAL A 65 -7.12 5.36 11.42
N PHE A 66 -8.29 5.08 12.00
CA PHE A 66 -8.36 4.50 13.34
C PHE A 66 -9.30 3.30 13.45
N ASN A 67 -8.94 2.38 14.34
CA ASN A 67 -9.76 1.23 14.67
C ASN A 67 -10.62 1.51 15.90
N PRO A 68 -11.95 1.68 15.74
CA PRO A 68 -12.85 2.04 16.85
C PRO A 68 -12.95 0.93 17.91
N SER A 69 -12.62 -0.32 17.59
CA SER A 69 -12.55 -1.41 18.57
C SER A 69 -11.29 -1.39 19.44
N LYS A 70 -10.33 -0.50 19.15
CA LYS A 70 -9.05 -0.39 19.87
C LYS A 70 -8.90 0.94 20.61
N ILE A 71 -9.47 2.01 20.06
CA ILE A 71 -9.38 3.34 20.65
C ILE A 71 -10.59 4.18 20.27
N GLU A 72 -11.14 4.88 21.26
CA GLU A 72 -12.25 5.81 21.05
C GLU A 72 -11.78 7.07 20.33
N ARG A 73 -12.60 7.57 19.41
CA ARG A 73 -12.31 8.79 18.66
C ARG A 73 -12.08 9.99 19.58
N GLU A 74 -12.90 10.15 20.61
CA GLU A 74 -12.80 11.25 21.58
C GLU A 74 -11.42 11.28 22.27
N GLN A 75 -10.85 10.11 22.57
CA GLN A 75 -9.52 10.01 23.17
C GLN A 75 -8.42 10.47 22.20
N LEU A 76 -8.54 10.14 20.91
CA LEU A 76 -7.64 10.61 19.86
C LEU A 76 -7.76 12.13 19.67
N GLU A 77 -8.99 12.66 19.57
CA GLU A 77 -9.26 14.09 19.43
C GLU A 77 -8.65 14.90 20.58
N LYS A 78 -8.89 14.47 21.81
CA LYS A 78 -8.30 15.10 23.00
C LYS A 78 -6.77 15.10 22.97
N SER A 79 -6.18 14.00 22.50
CA SER A 79 -4.72 13.85 22.44
C SER A 79 -4.10 14.66 21.29
N LEU A 80 -4.79 14.76 20.14
CA LEU A 80 -4.42 15.61 19.01
C LEU A 80 -4.46 17.09 19.39
N ALA A 81 -5.55 17.53 20.03
CA ALA A 81 -5.66 18.89 20.54
C ALA A 81 -4.53 19.23 21.52
N ALA A 82 -4.14 18.28 22.37
CA ALA A 82 -3.04 18.44 23.32
C ALA A 82 -1.65 18.54 22.67
N VAL A 83 -1.51 18.24 21.37
CA VAL A 83 -0.28 18.43 20.60
C VAL A 83 -0.44 19.52 19.51
N GLY A 84 -1.49 20.33 19.59
CA GLY A 84 -1.71 21.48 18.70
C GLY A 84 -2.35 21.15 17.36
N VAL A 85 -2.86 19.92 17.17
CA VAL A 85 -3.62 19.54 15.98
C VAL A 85 -5.11 19.66 16.28
N THR A 86 -5.77 20.62 15.62
CA THR A 86 -7.21 20.88 15.79
C THR A 86 -8.03 20.59 14.54
N ASP A 87 -7.37 20.39 13.40
CA ASP A 87 -8.01 20.08 12.12
C ASP A 87 -7.42 18.78 11.56
N ALA A 88 -8.27 17.77 11.42
CA ALA A 88 -7.91 16.45 10.92
C ALA A 88 -9.11 15.78 10.26
N SER A 89 -8.86 15.04 9.19
CA SER A 89 -9.85 14.20 8.52
C SER A 89 -9.88 12.81 9.17
N TRP A 90 -11.07 12.22 9.32
CA TRP A 90 -11.27 10.99 10.11
C TRP A 90 -11.77 9.86 9.23
N PHE A 91 -11.11 8.70 9.35
CA PHE A 91 -11.41 7.52 8.55
C PHE A 91 -11.42 6.28 9.45
N GLU A 92 -12.59 5.66 9.58
CA GLU A 92 -12.79 4.49 10.44
C GLU A 92 -12.50 3.19 9.71
N THR A 93 -11.73 2.31 10.34
CA THR A 93 -11.58 0.91 9.87
C THR A 93 -12.78 0.08 10.27
N THR A 94 -13.03 -1.01 9.56
CA THR A 94 -14.01 -2.03 9.94
C THR A 94 -13.32 -3.39 10.12
N PRO A 95 -14.00 -4.41 10.68
CA PRO A 95 -13.45 -5.77 10.72
C PRO A 95 -13.08 -6.33 9.33
N ASP A 96 -13.83 -5.95 8.29
CA ASP A 96 -13.62 -6.42 6.91
C ASP A 96 -12.63 -5.54 6.13
N ASP A 97 -12.38 -4.31 6.59
CA ASP A 97 -11.40 -3.39 6.03
C ASP A 97 -10.52 -2.81 7.14
N PRO A 98 -9.38 -3.46 7.44
CA PRO A 98 -8.53 -3.08 8.56
C PRO A 98 -7.78 -1.76 8.33
N GLY A 99 -7.84 -1.16 7.13
CA GLY A 99 -7.20 0.13 6.86
C GLY A 99 -6.99 0.49 5.39
N GLN A 100 -7.16 -0.43 4.44
CA GLN A 100 -6.89 -0.13 3.03
C GLN A 100 -7.89 0.87 2.43
N GLY A 101 -9.19 0.68 2.62
CA GLY A 101 -10.20 1.63 2.16
C GLY A 101 -10.08 2.99 2.85
N PRO A 102 -9.97 3.06 4.19
CA PRO A 102 -9.71 4.30 4.93
C PRO A 102 -8.46 5.05 4.46
N ALA A 103 -7.36 4.34 4.19
CA ALA A 103 -6.14 4.96 3.68
C ALA A 103 -6.33 5.53 2.27
N ARG A 104 -7.03 4.81 1.38
CA ARG A 104 -7.38 5.33 0.04
C ARG A 104 -8.27 6.57 0.12
N ALA A 105 -9.22 6.60 1.05
CA ALA A 105 -10.06 7.76 1.29
C ALA A 105 -9.23 8.96 1.81
N ALA A 106 -8.25 8.72 2.69
CA ALA A 106 -7.34 9.76 3.16
C ALA A 106 -6.47 10.33 2.04
N LEU A 107 -5.93 9.49 1.15
CA LEU A 107 -5.21 9.92 -0.05
C LEU A 107 -6.11 10.76 -0.97
N ALA A 108 -7.35 10.32 -1.21
CA ALA A 108 -8.31 11.04 -2.04
C ALA A 108 -8.71 12.40 -1.44
N ASP A 109 -8.71 12.53 -0.11
CA ASP A 109 -8.87 13.81 0.59
C ASP A 109 -7.57 14.65 0.62
N GLY A 110 -6.49 14.21 -0.03
CA GLY A 110 -5.25 14.99 -0.13
C GLY A 110 -4.47 15.06 1.19
N CYS A 111 -4.62 14.05 2.06
CA CYS A 111 -3.82 13.97 3.28
C CYS A 111 -2.35 13.76 2.94
N THR A 112 -1.48 14.62 3.48
CA THR A 112 -0.02 14.53 3.32
C THR A 112 0.65 13.81 4.49
N LEU A 113 -0.06 13.66 5.61
CA LEU A 113 0.30 12.82 6.73
C LEU A 113 -0.91 11.94 7.10
N VAL A 114 -0.72 10.63 7.14
CA VAL A 114 -1.72 9.68 7.62
C VAL A 114 -1.24 9.03 8.90
N ILE A 115 -2.04 9.16 9.96
CA ILE A 115 -1.79 8.55 11.26
C ILE A 115 -2.63 7.28 11.37
N ALA A 116 -1.97 6.12 11.39
CA ALA A 116 -2.59 4.82 11.64
C ALA A 116 -2.70 4.58 13.15
N ALA A 117 -3.91 4.69 13.70
CA ALA A 117 -4.24 4.45 15.11
C ALA A 117 -4.89 3.07 15.28
N GLY A 118 -4.08 2.05 15.50
CA GLY A 118 -4.55 0.67 15.53
C GLY A 118 -3.46 -0.33 15.88
N GLY A 119 -3.76 -1.61 15.66
CA GLY A 119 -2.77 -2.68 15.78
C GLY A 119 -1.94 -2.88 14.51
N ASP A 120 -1.07 -3.90 14.52
CA ASP A 120 -0.17 -4.21 13.40
C ASP A 120 -0.92 -4.41 12.07
N GLY A 121 -2.11 -5.03 12.11
CA GLY A 121 -2.95 -5.22 10.92
C GLY A 121 -3.40 -3.91 10.27
N THR A 122 -3.80 -2.91 11.08
CA THR A 122 -4.17 -1.58 10.59
C THR A 122 -2.95 -0.85 10.05
N VAL A 123 -1.83 -0.88 10.78
CA VAL A 123 -0.59 -0.23 10.34
C VAL A 123 -0.12 -0.80 9.00
N ARG A 124 -0.12 -2.13 8.86
CA ARG A 124 0.23 -2.83 7.61
C ARG A 124 -0.70 -2.44 6.46
N ALA A 125 -2.01 -2.47 6.68
CA ALA A 125 -3.01 -2.12 5.67
C ALA A 125 -2.88 -0.67 5.19
N VAL A 126 -2.61 0.27 6.10
CA VAL A 126 -2.34 1.66 5.74
C VAL A 126 -1.03 1.75 4.96
N ALA A 127 0.06 1.14 5.46
CA ALA A 127 1.37 1.17 4.79
C ALA A 127 1.33 0.62 3.36
N GLU A 128 0.59 -0.47 3.13
CA GLU A 128 0.36 -1.07 1.82
C GLU A 128 -0.22 -0.07 0.81
N VAL A 129 -1.18 0.75 1.23
CA VAL A 129 -1.82 1.76 0.37
C VAL A 129 -0.93 2.98 0.15
N LEU A 130 -0.19 3.40 1.17
CA LEU A 130 0.70 4.58 1.09
C LEU A 130 2.00 4.29 0.33
N ALA A 131 2.32 3.02 0.10
CA ALA A 131 3.52 2.61 -0.62
C ALA A 131 3.60 3.26 -2.01
N GLY A 132 4.73 3.89 -2.29
CA GLY A 132 4.95 4.60 -3.55
C GLY A 132 4.21 5.95 -3.65
N THR A 133 3.71 6.49 -2.55
CA THR A 133 3.18 7.86 -2.46
C THR A 133 4.13 8.78 -1.67
N ASP A 134 3.93 10.09 -1.78
CA ASP A 134 4.63 11.09 -0.96
C ASP A 134 3.95 11.32 0.41
N THR A 135 2.87 10.58 0.72
CA THR A 135 2.13 10.71 1.98
C THR A 135 2.87 9.99 3.10
N GLU A 136 3.16 10.73 4.18
CA GLU A 136 3.87 10.19 5.33
C GLU A 136 2.97 9.27 6.18
N LEU A 137 3.54 8.20 6.70
CA LEU A 137 2.89 7.32 7.68
C LEU A 137 3.39 7.63 9.10
N ALA A 138 2.46 7.90 10.01
CA ALA A 138 2.72 7.87 11.44
C ALA A 138 1.86 6.80 12.13
N ILE A 139 2.29 6.36 13.32
CA ILE A 139 1.68 5.24 14.03
C ILE A 139 1.29 5.67 15.44
N VAL A 140 0.03 5.42 15.81
CA VAL A 140 -0.45 5.40 17.19
C VAL A 140 -0.73 3.94 17.56
N PRO A 141 0.19 3.27 18.28
CA PRO A 141 0.14 1.83 18.49
C PRO A 141 -0.93 1.46 19.51
N GLN A 142 -1.96 0.71 19.08
CA GLN A 142 -3.09 0.23 19.90
C GLN A 142 -3.29 -1.30 19.80
N GLY A 143 -2.29 -2.04 19.30
CA GLY A 143 -2.29 -3.49 19.21
C GLY A 143 -1.56 -4.16 20.39
N THR A 144 -1.60 -5.50 20.42
CA THR A 144 -0.87 -6.31 21.41
C THR A 144 0.63 -6.39 21.09
N GLY A 145 0.97 -6.60 19.81
CA GLY A 145 2.37 -6.73 19.36
C GLY A 145 3.06 -5.38 19.16
N ASN A 146 2.50 -4.54 18.30
CA ASN A 146 3.05 -3.24 17.89
C ASN A 146 4.48 -3.38 17.36
N LEU A 147 4.73 -4.39 16.52
CA LEU A 147 6.06 -4.82 16.10
C LEU A 147 6.78 -3.71 15.32
N LEU A 148 6.12 -3.13 14.32
CA LEU A 148 6.72 -2.03 13.55
C LEU A 148 6.95 -0.82 14.45
N ALA A 149 5.98 -0.45 15.27
CA ALA A 149 6.09 0.67 16.21
C ALA A 149 7.29 0.50 17.17
N ARG A 150 7.52 -0.71 17.69
CA ARG A 150 8.70 -1.04 18.52
C ARG A 150 9.99 -0.86 17.75
N ASN A 151 10.09 -1.43 16.55
CA ASN A 151 11.29 -1.34 15.71
C ASN A 151 11.61 0.10 15.31
N LEU A 152 10.58 0.93 15.15
CA LEU A 152 10.73 2.34 14.82
C LEU A 152 10.92 3.25 16.05
N GLY A 153 10.89 2.72 17.27
CA GLY A 153 10.98 3.52 18.50
C GLY A 153 9.80 4.47 18.70
N VAL A 154 8.60 4.12 18.21
CA VAL A 154 7.37 4.85 18.52
C VAL A 154 7.05 4.67 20.01
N PRO A 155 6.73 5.73 20.76
CA PRO A 155 6.27 5.61 22.14
C PRO A 155 5.06 4.66 22.26
N LEU A 156 5.17 3.69 23.17
CA LEU A 156 4.10 2.73 23.45
C LEU A 156 3.33 3.14 24.70
N GLY A 157 2.04 2.80 24.78
CA GLY A 157 1.21 3.03 25.96
C GLY A 157 0.82 4.49 26.22
N SER A 158 1.25 5.43 25.35
CA SER A 158 0.88 6.84 25.44
C SER A 158 0.50 7.37 24.06
N VAL A 159 -0.81 7.52 23.83
CA VAL A 159 -1.37 8.10 22.60
C VAL A 159 -0.81 9.50 22.37
N LYS A 160 -0.77 10.33 23.42
CA LYS A 160 -0.22 11.68 23.34
C LYS A 160 1.24 11.66 22.89
N ALA A 161 2.10 10.81 23.48
CA ALA A 161 3.51 10.77 23.11
C ALA A 161 3.73 10.27 21.68
N ALA A 162 2.93 9.30 21.22
CA ALA A 162 2.95 8.84 19.84
C ALA A 162 2.54 9.95 18.86
N LEU A 163 1.50 10.73 19.19
CA LEU A 163 1.04 11.88 18.40
C LEU A 163 2.04 13.03 18.42
N THR A 164 2.67 13.35 19.56
CA THR A 164 3.77 14.32 19.64
C THR A 164 4.88 13.93 18.68
N ARG A 165 5.29 12.66 18.69
CA ARG A 165 6.28 12.17 17.72
C ARG A 165 5.80 12.28 16.28
N ALA A 166 4.53 11.98 16.00
CA ALA A 166 3.96 12.05 14.65
C ALA A 166 4.04 13.46 14.05
N VAL A 167 3.88 14.50 14.86
CA VAL A 167 3.85 15.89 14.39
C VAL A 167 5.21 16.60 14.46
N GLU A 168 6.12 16.14 15.32
CA GLU A 168 7.43 16.78 15.53
C GLU A 168 8.59 16.08 14.81
N ALA A 169 8.50 14.75 14.59
CA ALA A 169 9.60 13.99 14.01
C ALA A 169 9.69 14.14 12.49
N SER A 170 10.91 14.07 11.96
CA SER A 170 11.11 13.95 10.51
C SER A 170 10.82 12.53 10.04
N ALA A 171 10.06 12.41 8.93
CA ALA A 171 9.86 11.13 8.27
C ALA A 171 11.17 10.57 7.70
N ARG A 172 11.23 9.24 7.62
CA ARG A 172 12.30 8.49 6.97
C ARG A 172 11.69 7.41 6.08
N GLN A 173 12.35 7.11 4.97
CA GLN A 173 11.95 5.98 4.14
C GLN A 173 12.25 4.66 4.87
N ILE A 174 11.37 3.68 4.67
CA ILE A 174 11.50 2.31 5.13
C ILE A 174 11.06 1.38 4.01
N ASP A 175 11.62 0.17 3.97
CA ASP A 175 11.25 -0.84 2.99
C ASP A 175 9.87 -1.43 3.31
N LEU A 176 9.17 -1.89 2.28
CA LEU A 176 7.93 -2.66 2.38
C LEU A 176 8.07 -3.96 1.59
N GLY A 177 7.73 -5.10 2.20
CA GLY A 177 7.68 -6.38 1.54
C GLY A 177 6.35 -6.58 0.80
N TRP A 178 6.40 -7.21 -0.38
CA TRP A 178 5.20 -7.60 -1.14
C TRP A 178 5.14 -9.12 -1.29
N VAL A 179 3.93 -9.68 -1.15
CA VAL A 179 3.66 -11.09 -1.40
C VAL A 179 2.42 -11.24 -2.27
N ASP A 180 2.54 -12.09 -3.30
CA ASP A 180 1.42 -12.53 -4.12
C ASP A 180 0.96 -13.91 -3.65
N ILE A 181 -0.34 -14.04 -3.40
CA ILE A 181 -0.98 -15.28 -2.96
C ILE A 181 -1.93 -15.75 -4.05
N ASP A 182 -1.66 -16.91 -4.63
CA ASP A 182 -2.56 -17.59 -5.57
C ASP A 182 -3.56 -18.46 -4.79
N ARG A 183 -4.85 -18.19 -4.96
CA ARG A 183 -5.96 -18.99 -4.46
C ARG A 183 -6.85 -19.38 -5.65
N ASP A 184 -6.71 -20.62 -6.11
CA ASP A 184 -7.52 -21.20 -7.18
C ASP A 184 -7.55 -20.33 -8.46
N GLY A 185 -6.42 -19.69 -8.80
CA GLY A 185 -6.28 -18.82 -9.96
C GLY A 185 -6.61 -17.35 -9.71
N ALA A 186 -7.01 -16.98 -8.48
CA ALA A 186 -7.11 -15.59 -8.05
C ALA A 186 -5.82 -15.17 -7.34
N ILE A 187 -5.09 -14.21 -7.90
CA ILE A 187 -3.89 -13.63 -7.28
C ILE A 187 -4.30 -12.45 -6.40
N GLU A 188 -3.91 -12.51 -5.13
CA GLU A 188 -4.01 -11.40 -4.19
C GLU A 188 -2.62 -10.89 -3.80
N THR A 189 -2.37 -9.59 -3.96
CA THR A 189 -1.13 -8.95 -3.55
C THR A 189 -1.31 -8.29 -2.17
N HIS A 190 -0.39 -8.56 -1.24
CA HIS A 190 -0.41 -8.01 0.13
C HIS A 190 0.95 -7.43 0.52
N GLY A 191 0.94 -6.31 1.25
CA GLY A 191 2.13 -5.71 1.85
C GLY A 191 2.40 -6.22 3.27
N PHE A 192 3.66 -6.32 3.70
CA PHE A 192 4.07 -6.73 5.07
C PHE A 192 5.33 -6.03 5.59
#